data_AF-A0A2E3W3V6-F1
#
_entry.id   AF-A0A2E3W3V6-F1
#
_cell.length_a   1.000
_cell.length_b   1.000
_cell.length_c   1.000
_cell.angle_alpha   90.00
_cell.angle_beta   90.00
_cell.angle_gamma   90.00
#
_symmetry.space_group_name_H-M   'P 1'
#
loop_
_entity.id
_entity.type
_entity.pdbx_description
1 polymer ?
#
loop_
_entity_poly.entity_id
_entity_poly.type
_entity_poly.pdbx_seq_one_letter_code
_entity_poly.pdbx_strand_id
1 'polypeptide(L)'
;MIKFLAAASFLLSMVGHAKDMIKVNAIGSSPKGQFVAFEEFGLMSGSKTSFSHIRVKNVWKNEYVDGPIKVTGDKDGLNIVRAKAKQMAQKRLEEFNISS
;
A
#
# COMPACT_ATOMS: atom_id res chain seq x y z
N MET A 1 -54.89 -22.05 22.36
CA MET A 1 -53.65 -22.18 23.16
C MET A 1 -52.45 -22.21 22.21
N ILE A 2 -51.65 -21.16 22.24
CA ILE A 2 -50.49 -20.95 21.37
C ILE A 2 -49.28 -21.62 22.02
N LYS A 3 -48.52 -22.43 21.27
CA LYS A 3 -47.16 -22.80 21.63
C LYS A 3 -46.24 -22.46 20.46
N PHE A 4 -45.60 -21.30 20.60
CA PHE A 4 -44.43 -20.89 19.86
C PHE A 4 -43.34 -21.97 19.98
N LEU A 5 -42.80 -22.43 18.85
CA LEU A 5 -41.52 -23.13 18.84
C LEU A 5 -40.52 -22.27 18.06
N ALA A 6 -39.45 -21.94 18.76
CA ALA A 6 -38.53 -20.86 18.47
C ALA A 6 -37.67 -21.11 17.22
N ALA A 7 -37.69 -20.14 16.30
CA ALA A 7 -36.67 -20.03 15.27
C ALA A 7 -35.40 -19.45 15.90
N ALA A 8 -34.40 -20.29 16.15
CA ALA A 8 -33.09 -19.86 16.61
C ALA A 8 -32.29 -19.26 15.43
N SER A 9 -32.35 -17.93 15.28
CA SER A 9 -31.49 -17.18 14.37
C SER A 9 -30.06 -17.17 14.90
N PHE A 10 -29.19 -18.01 14.34
CA PHE A 10 -27.74 -17.94 14.53
C PHE A 10 -27.20 -16.77 13.70
N LEU A 11 -27.30 -15.55 14.23
CA LEU A 11 -26.59 -14.39 13.69
C LEU A 11 -25.11 -14.54 14.05
N LEU A 12 -24.39 -15.31 13.24
CA LEU A 12 -22.94 -15.36 13.27
C LEU A 12 -22.43 -14.01 12.73
N SER A 13 -22.28 -13.03 13.63
CA SER A 13 -21.63 -11.77 13.31
C SER A 13 -20.20 -12.06 12.89
N MET A 14 -19.93 -12.00 11.59
CA MET A 14 -18.57 -12.07 11.06
C MET A 14 -17.77 -10.92 11.65
N VAL A 15 -16.89 -11.23 12.61
CA VAL A 15 -15.88 -10.29 13.09
C VAL A 15 -14.92 -10.09 11.92
N GLY A 16 -15.18 -9.03 11.14
CA GLY A 16 -14.24 -8.55 10.14
C GLY A 16 -13.01 -8.01 10.86
N HIS A 17 -12.01 -8.86 11.08
CA HIS A 17 -10.68 -8.38 11.46
C HIS A 17 -10.20 -7.46 10.35
N ALA A 18 -10.02 -6.17 10.65
CA ALA A 18 -9.49 -5.20 9.72
C ALA A 18 -8.07 -5.65 9.32
N LYS A 19 -8.01 -6.37 8.20
CA LYS A 19 -6.80 -6.73 7.46
C LYS A 19 -6.08 -5.42 7.11
N ASP A 20 -4.75 -5.42 7.14
CA ASP A 20 -3.90 -4.26 6.84
C ASP A 20 -4.50 -3.36 5.75
N MET A 21 -4.61 -2.05 6.02
CA MET A 21 -5.10 -1.13 5.01
C MET A 21 -3.93 -0.80 4.08
N ILE A 22 -3.85 -1.50 2.96
CA ILE A 22 -2.86 -1.24 1.91
C ILE A 22 -3.55 -0.49 0.77
N LYS A 23 -3.02 0.69 0.44
CA LYS A 23 -3.41 1.50 -0.71
C LYS A 23 -2.25 1.54 -1.71
N VAL A 24 -2.59 1.66 -2.99
CA VAL A 24 -1.61 1.84 -4.07
C VAL A 24 -1.83 3.18 -4.73
N ASN A 25 -0.76 3.93 -4.96
CA ASN A 25 -0.77 5.18 -5.70
C ASN A 25 0.23 5.09 -6.86
N ALA A 26 -0.23 5.34 -8.09
CA ALA A 26 0.67 5.52 -9.21
C ALA A 26 1.53 6.78 -8.98
N ILE A 27 2.85 6.66 -9.16
CA ILE A 27 3.75 7.82 -9.11
C ILE A 27 3.92 8.35 -10.54
N GLY A 28 4.20 7.45 -11.48
CA GLY A 28 4.24 7.79 -12.90
C GLY A 28 5.01 6.78 -13.72
N SER A 29 5.36 7.19 -14.94
CA SER A 29 6.06 6.34 -15.90
C SER A 29 7.17 7.09 -16.64
N SER A 30 8.10 6.33 -17.19
CA SER A 30 9.09 6.86 -18.14
C SER A 30 8.42 7.21 -19.48
N PRO A 31 9.04 8.03 -20.36
CA PRO A 31 8.37 8.58 -21.55
C PRO A 31 7.84 7.53 -22.52
N LYS A 32 8.51 6.37 -22.61
CA LYS A 32 8.11 5.24 -23.46
C LYS A 32 7.32 4.16 -22.71
N GLY A 33 7.00 4.40 -21.43
CA GLY A 33 6.32 3.44 -20.57
C GLY A 33 7.14 2.20 -20.23
N GLN A 34 8.46 2.20 -20.46
CA GLN A 34 9.32 1.06 -20.12
C GLN A 34 9.42 0.86 -18.61
N PHE A 35 9.43 1.94 -17.85
CA PHE A 35 9.51 1.93 -16.39
C PHE A 35 8.27 2.57 -15.80
N VAL A 36 7.70 1.93 -14.79
CA VAL A 36 6.55 2.44 -14.04
C VAL A 36 6.92 2.45 -12.56
N ALA A 37 6.65 3.57 -11.90
CA ALA A 37 6.78 3.70 -10.46
C ALA A 37 5.41 3.77 -9.77
N PHE A 38 5.31 3.10 -8.64
CA PHE A 38 4.12 3.15 -7.79
C PHE A 38 4.50 3.02 -6.33
N GLU A 39 3.60 3.51 -5.49
CA GLU A 39 3.71 3.53 -4.04
C GLU A 39 2.67 2.59 -3.44
N GLU A 40 3.09 1.65 -2.59
CA GLU A 40 2.23 0.87 -1.71
C GLU A 40 2.34 1.47 -0.30
N PHE A 41 1.25 1.94 0.28
CA PHE A 41 1.30 2.65 1.57
C PHE A 41 0.07 2.36 2.41
N GLY A 42 0.20 2.54 3.72
CA GLY A 42 -0.87 2.13 4.61
C GLY A 42 -0.52 2.11 6.08
N LEU A 43 -1.37 1.42 6.83
CA LEU A 43 -1.21 1.15 8.25
C LEU A 43 -1.18 -0.37 8.45
N MET A 44 -0.17 -0.86 9.16
CA MET A 44 -0.10 -2.27 9.57
C MET A 44 -1.09 -2.52 10.71
N SER A 45 -1.90 -3.57 10.59
CA SER A 45 -2.90 -3.97 11.58
C SER A 45 -2.20 -4.42 12.86
N GLY A 46 -2.69 -3.94 14.00
CA GLY A 46 -2.14 -4.25 15.32
C GLY A 46 -1.14 -3.23 15.89
N SER A 47 -0.28 -2.61 15.08
CA SER A 47 0.77 -1.70 15.59
C SER A 47 0.52 -0.21 15.37
N LYS A 48 -0.47 0.17 14.53
CA LYS A 48 -0.65 1.55 14.02
C LYS A 48 0.59 2.11 13.31
N THR A 49 1.53 1.25 12.92
CA THR A 49 2.73 1.65 12.17
C THR A 49 2.33 2.07 10.77
N SER A 50 2.67 3.30 10.40
CA SER A 50 2.55 3.80 9.03
C SER A 50 3.69 3.24 8.18
N PHE A 51 3.38 2.86 6.94
CA PHE A 51 4.40 2.43 5.99
C PHE A 51 4.17 3.05 4.60
N SER A 52 5.26 3.18 3.84
CA SER A 52 5.26 3.51 2.42
C SER A 52 6.42 2.78 1.73
N HIS A 53 6.10 2.08 0.65
CA HIS A 53 7.03 1.35 -0.19
C HIS A 53 6.94 1.86 -1.62
N ILE A 54 8.03 2.41 -2.15
CA ILE A 54 8.11 2.85 -3.55
C ILE A 54 8.87 1.82 -4.37
N ARG A 55 8.28 1.40 -5.48
CA ARG A 55 8.83 0.40 -6.40
C ARG A 55 8.93 0.99 -7.80
N VAL A 56 9.94 0.51 -8.54
CA VAL A 56 10.07 0.75 -9.98
C VAL A 56 10.11 -0.60 -10.68
N LYS A 57 9.24 -0.78 -11.68
CA LYS A 57 9.17 -1.99 -12.49
C LYS A 57 9.53 -1.67 -13.93
N ASN A 58 10.44 -2.44 -14.51
CA ASN A 58 10.62 -2.53 -15.95
C ASN A 58 9.50 -3.42 -16.52
N VAL A 59 8.46 -2.79 -17.08
CA VAL A 59 7.28 -3.52 -17.54
C VAL A 59 7.53 -4.28 -18.85
N TRP A 60 8.53 -3.89 -19.64
CA TRP A 60 8.91 -4.61 -20.86
C TRP A 60 9.58 -5.94 -20.56
N LYS A 61 10.35 -6.01 -19.46
CA LYS A 61 11.00 -7.24 -18.98
C LYS A 61 10.18 -7.98 -17.93
N ASN A 62 9.08 -7.38 -17.46
CA ASN A 62 8.29 -7.87 -16.32
C ASN A 62 9.09 -8.04 -15.02
N GLU A 63 10.09 -7.18 -14.79
CA GLU A 63 11.03 -7.29 -13.66
C GLU A 63 11.04 -6.01 -12.83
N TYR A 64 11.22 -6.15 -11.51
CA TYR A 64 11.55 -4.99 -10.67
C TYR A 64 13.00 -4.60 -10.91
N VAL A 65 13.25 -3.29 -11.04
CA VAL A 65 14.61 -2.82 -11.32
C VAL A 65 15.53 -3.03 -10.12
N ASP A 66 14.97 -2.89 -8.91
CA ASP A 66 15.68 -2.99 -7.65
C ASP A 66 14.70 -3.35 -6.52
N GLY A 67 15.24 -3.53 -5.31
CA GLY A 67 14.45 -3.59 -4.09
C GLY A 67 13.62 -2.31 -3.85
N PRO A 68 12.45 -2.44 -3.20
CA PRO A 68 11.61 -1.30 -2.85
C PRO A 68 12.32 -0.34 -1.89
N ILE A 69 12.07 0.95 -2.05
CA ILE A 69 12.43 1.95 -1.05
C ILE A 69 11.38 1.88 0.04
N LYS A 70 11.79 1.42 1.23
CA LYS A 70 10.88 1.19 2.34
C LYS A 70 11.06 2.23 3.43
N VAL A 71 9.96 2.85 3.84
CA VAL A 71 9.90 3.71 5.02
C VAL A 71 8.78 3.22 5.92
N THR A 72 9.09 3.08 7.20
CA THR A 72 8.12 2.77 8.26
C THR A 72 8.22 3.83 9.34
N GLY A 73 7.12 4.07 10.04
CA GLY A 73 7.05 5.02 11.13
C GLY A 73 6.03 4.60 12.16
N ASP A 74 6.49 4.25 13.35
CA ASP A 74 5.62 3.78 14.45
C ASP A 74 4.82 4.91 15.09
N LYS A 75 5.42 6.10 15.16
CA LYS A 75 4.79 7.32 15.71
C LYS A 75 4.55 8.39 14.65
N ASP A 76 5.11 8.21 13.46
CA ASP A 76 4.94 9.15 12.36
C ASP A 76 3.58 8.94 11.69
N GLY A 77 2.89 10.05 11.42
CA GLY A 77 1.69 10.02 10.62
C GLY A 77 1.98 9.57 9.18
N LEU A 78 0.99 8.92 8.55
CA LEU A 78 1.12 8.38 7.20
C LEU A 78 1.66 9.39 6.18
N ASN A 79 1.22 10.64 6.23
CA ASN A 79 1.70 11.69 5.31
C ASN A 79 3.21 11.94 5.43
N ILE A 80 3.77 11.88 6.64
CA ILE A 80 5.21 12.06 6.88
C ILE A 80 5.98 10.88 6.31
N VAL A 81 5.52 9.66 6.58
CA VAL A 81 6.15 8.43 6.05
C VAL A 81 6.16 8.42 4.52
N ARG A 82 5.03 8.79 3.89
CA ARG A 82 4.94 8.91 2.42
C ARG A 82 5.86 9.99 1.86
N ALA A 83 5.91 11.16 2.48
CA ALA A 83 6.78 12.25 2.04
C ALA A 83 8.27 11.84 2.11
N LYS A 84 8.69 11.21 3.22
CA LYS A 84 10.04 10.65 3.37
C LYS A 84 10.35 9.61 2.29
N ALA A 85 9.42 8.68 2.03
CA ALA A 85 9.61 7.67 0.99
C ALA A 85 9.79 8.31 -0.39
N LYS A 86 8.97 9.29 -0.76
CA LYS A 86 9.09 10.04 -2.02
C LYS A 86 10.41 10.78 -2.13
N GLN A 87 10.83 11.46 -1.06
CA GLN A 87 12.12 12.15 -1.03
C GLN A 87 13.29 11.18 -1.23
N MET A 88 13.27 10.01 -0.59
CA MET A 88 14.29 8.97 -0.77
C MET A 88 14.26 8.37 -2.17
N ALA A 89 13.10 8.33 -2.82
CA ALA A 89 12.93 7.81 -4.17
C ALA A 89 13.34 8.76 -5.29
N GLN A 90 13.48 10.06 -5.00
CA GLN A 90 13.69 11.10 -6.01
C GLN A 90 14.82 10.74 -7.00
N LYS A 91 16.01 10.43 -6.49
CA LYS A 91 17.16 10.07 -7.31
C LYS A 91 16.87 8.89 -8.24
N ARG A 92 16.17 7.86 -7.73
CA ARG A 92 15.82 6.68 -8.52
C ARG A 92 14.76 6.98 -9.58
N LEU A 93 13.80 7.84 -9.28
CA LEU A 93 12.80 8.27 -10.28
C LEU A 93 13.47 9.04 -11.42
N GLU A 94 14.42 9.90 -11.10
CA GLU A 94 15.23 10.64 -12.08
C GLU A 94 16.08 9.72 -12.94
N GLU A 95 16.75 8.72 -12.35
CA GLU A 95 17.55 7.71 -13.07
C GLU A 95 16.76 7.00 -14.19
N PHE A 96 15.46 6.77 -13.99
CA PHE A 96 14.57 6.13 -14.96
C PHE A 96 13.70 7.10 -15.77
N ASN A 97 13.95 8.41 -15.67
CA ASN A 97 13.16 9.47 -16.32
C ASN A 97 11.66 9.38 -16.03
N ILE A 98 11.29 9.01 -14.80
CA ILE A 98 9.89 8.88 -14.40
C ILE A 98 9.38 10.26 -13.99
N SER A 99 8.34 10.73 -14.67
CA SER A 99 7.60 11.94 -14.26
C SER A 99 6.77 11.63 -13.00
N SER A 100 6.85 12.47 -11.97
CA SER A 100 6.16 12.30 -10.68
C SER A 100 5.49 13.57 -10.22
#